data_AF-A0A543K3Y3-F1
#
_entry.id   AF-A0A543K3Y3-F1
#
_cell.length_a   1.000
_cell.length_b   1.000
_cell.length_c   1.000
_cell.angle_alpha   90.00
_cell.angle_beta   90.00
_cell.angle_gamma   90.00
#
_symmetry.space_group_name_H-M   'P 1'
#
loop_
_entity.id
_entity.type
_entity.pdbx_description
1 polymer ?
#
loop_
_entity_poly.entity_id
_entity_poly.type
_entity_poly.pdbx_seq_one_letter_code
_entity_poly.pdbx_strand_id
1 'polypeptide(L)'
;MARRYGATETFDGYTATQFRRMKKTDRVEAMVEWFHAHFEDPAERTPYESAEGGYIWIWGGPHEATEEIEAEFGEVVDFELIGKAAEKVQADGLFDWAPRPKPGDYDEDPPEGEADEDLDIAPTPNVPEPEARADVLQRIEALEQLIRPLVEEHSPPEILPGIGHNQPPPEFAIEEAVSREEWREVQAAIEELRAEATKPEPELEVVERGQNVFVRVLRAVGGWARDRINAGIDAGGAVLIGYGLADPQTVIGALTSVAQSVATWISSMPWPF
;
A
#
# COMPACT_ATOMS: atom_id res chain seq x y z
N MET A 1 -24.65 20.98 -9.95
CA MET A 1 -24.69 19.58 -10.40
C MET A 1 -25.75 18.84 -9.58
N ALA A 2 -26.39 17.80 -10.11
CA ALA A 2 -27.38 17.03 -9.35
C ALA A 2 -26.67 16.11 -8.34
N ARG A 3 -27.17 16.03 -7.08
CA ARG A 3 -26.64 15.14 -6.04
C ARG A 3 -26.69 13.68 -6.50
N ARG A 4 -25.61 12.95 -6.24
CA ARG A 4 -25.48 11.50 -6.43
C ARG A 4 -25.50 10.86 -5.05
N TYR A 5 -26.12 9.69 -4.95
CA TYR A 5 -26.28 8.94 -3.71
C TYR A 5 -25.49 7.64 -3.80
N GLY A 6 -24.74 7.32 -2.75
CA GLY A 6 -23.97 6.08 -2.69
C GLY A 6 -22.78 6.06 -3.64
N ALA A 7 -22.18 7.22 -3.90
CA ALA A 7 -20.96 7.28 -4.72
C ALA A 7 -19.78 6.70 -3.94
N THR A 8 -18.89 5.99 -4.62
CA THR A 8 -17.63 5.43 -4.09
C THR A 8 -16.48 5.81 -5.04
N GLU A 9 -15.24 5.44 -4.71
CA GLU A 9 -14.08 5.71 -5.59
C GLU A 9 -14.22 5.16 -7.02
N THR A 10 -14.91 4.02 -7.16
CA THR A 10 -15.08 3.33 -8.46
C THR A 10 -16.48 3.48 -9.04
N PHE A 11 -17.39 4.19 -8.35
CA PHE A 11 -18.79 4.31 -8.74
C PHE A 11 -19.34 5.72 -8.51
N ASP A 12 -19.81 6.37 -9.58
CA ASP A 12 -20.34 7.75 -9.58
C ASP A 12 -21.65 7.96 -8.77
N GLY A 13 -22.21 6.90 -8.18
CA GLY A 13 -23.45 6.98 -7.42
C GLY A 13 -24.72 7.02 -8.27
N TYR A 14 -25.85 6.82 -7.60
CA TYR A 14 -27.18 6.83 -8.21
C TYR A 14 -27.76 8.25 -8.21
N THR A 15 -28.49 8.62 -9.26
CA THR A 15 -29.43 9.75 -9.13
C THR A 15 -30.59 9.37 -8.22
N ALA A 16 -31.23 10.37 -7.59
CA ALA A 16 -32.42 10.15 -6.75
C ALA A 16 -33.51 9.33 -7.47
N THR A 17 -33.70 9.55 -8.78
CA THR A 17 -34.70 8.81 -9.57
C THR A 17 -34.28 7.36 -9.79
N GLN A 18 -33.00 7.08 -10.07
CA GLN A 18 -32.50 5.72 -10.22
C GLN A 18 -32.66 4.96 -8.90
N PHE A 19 -32.20 5.55 -7.80
CA PHE A 19 -32.27 4.93 -6.48
C PHE A 19 -33.71 4.59 -6.06
N ARG A 20 -34.64 5.56 -6.21
CA ARG A 20 -36.07 5.35 -5.90
C ARG A 20 -36.77 4.34 -6.81
N ARG A 21 -36.18 3.91 -7.92
CA ARG A 21 -36.73 2.89 -8.81
C ARG A 21 -36.20 1.49 -8.53
N MET A 22 -35.11 1.36 -7.75
CA MET A 22 -34.56 0.08 -7.32
C MET A 22 -35.53 -0.65 -6.38
N LYS A 23 -35.43 -1.97 -6.30
CA LYS A 23 -36.18 -2.74 -5.31
C LYS A 23 -35.70 -2.39 -3.90
N LYS A 24 -36.56 -2.58 -2.90
CA LYS A 24 -36.20 -2.30 -1.49
C LYS A 24 -34.94 -3.06 -1.06
N THR A 25 -34.80 -4.32 -1.46
CA THR A 25 -33.61 -5.14 -1.22
C THR A 25 -32.36 -4.50 -1.80
N ASP A 26 -32.42 -4.10 -3.08
CA ASP A 26 -31.27 -3.56 -3.80
C ASP A 26 -30.85 -2.19 -3.23
N ARG A 27 -31.80 -1.42 -2.68
CA ARG A 27 -31.48 -0.17 -1.95
C ARG A 27 -30.75 -0.45 -0.65
N VAL A 28 -31.18 -1.48 0.09
CA VAL A 28 -30.51 -1.89 1.33
C VAL A 28 -29.10 -2.35 1.03
N GLU A 29 -28.88 -3.21 0.03
CA GLU A 29 -27.52 -3.62 -0.35
C GLU A 29 -26.68 -2.42 -0.80
N ALA A 30 -27.22 -1.51 -1.60
CA ALA A 30 -26.49 -0.32 -2.03
C ALA A 30 -26.06 0.59 -0.85
N MET A 31 -26.88 0.70 0.19
CA MET A 31 -26.51 1.44 1.41
C MET A 31 -25.42 0.72 2.21
N VAL A 32 -25.49 -0.62 2.32
CA VAL A 32 -24.48 -1.45 3.00
C VAL A 32 -23.14 -1.40 2.27
N GLU A 33 -23.15 -1.58 0.94
CA GLU A 33 -21.95 -1.50 0.09
C GLU A 33 -21.30 -0.12 0.18
N TRP A 34 -22.11 0.95 0.11
CA TRP A 34 -21.61 2.30 0.29
C TRP A 34 -20.97 2.48 1.67
N PHE A 35 -21.60 1.99 2.73
CA PHE A 35 -21.08 2.13 4.09
C PHE A 35 -19.71 1.45 4.23
N HIS A 36 -19.57 0.19 3.79
CA HIS A 36 -18.28 -0.52 3.84
C HIS A 36 -17.21 0.04 2.90
N ALA A 37 -17.60 0.84 1.90
CA ALA A 37 -16.65 1.58 1.06
C ALA A 37 -16.14 2.87 1.74
N HIS A 38 -16.81 3.38 2.77
CA HIS A 38 -16.46 4.63 3.46
C HIS A 38 -16.05 4.43 4.93
N PHE A 39 -16.37 3.28 5.51
CA PHE A 39 -16.11 2.96 6.90
C PHE A 39 -15.56 1.53 7.02
N GLU A 40 -14.74 1.32 8.05
CA GLU A 40 -14.06 0.06 8.33
C GLU A 40 -14.10 -0.25 9.83
N ASP A 41 -13.79 -1.50 10.16
CA ASP A 41 -13.63 -1.92 11.55
C ASP A 41 -12.44 -1.14 12.16
N PRO A 42 -12.62 -0.46 13.31
CA PRO A 42 -11.51 0.23 13.96
C PRO A 42 -10.31 -0.67 14.25
N ALA A 43 -10.50 -1.99 14.40
CA ALA A 43 -9.43 -2.96 14.57
C ALA A 43 -8.44 -3.00 13.39
N GLU A 44 -8.86 -2.59 12.19
CA GLU A 44 -8.00 -2.62 11.01
C GLU A 44 -6.86 -1.61 11.12
N ARG A 45 -7.16 -0.36 11.52
CA ARG A 45 -6.18 0.75 11.44
C ARG A 45 -6.27 1.79 12.55
N THR A 46 -7.28 1.71 13.42
CA THR A 46 -7.41 2.67 14.52
C THR A 46 -6.50 2.23 15.66
N PRO A 47 -5.53 3.07 16.09
CA PRO A 47 -4.62 2.69 17.17
C PRO A 47 -5.40 2.27 18.43
N TYR A 48 -4.97 1.19 19.07
CA TYR A 48 -5.62 0.66 20.28
C TYR A 48 -4.68 0.76 21.48
N GLU A 49 -5.13 1.40 22.56
CA GLU A 49 -4.37 1.45 23.81
C GLU A 49 -4.78 0.32 24.75
N SER A 50 -3.85 -0.60 24.98
CA SER A 50 -4.09 -1.81 25.77
C SER A 50 -4.19 -1.59 27.28
N ALA A 51 -3.58 -0.53 27.82
CA ALA A 51 -3.57 -0.25 29.26
C ALA A 51 -4.92 0.27 29.77
N GLU A 52 -5.59 1.12 28.98
CA GLU A 52 -6.91 1.68 29.31
C GLU A 52 -8.05 0.95 28.59
N GLY A 53 -7.75 0.22 27.51
CA GLY A 53 -8.69 -0.63 26.78
C GLY A 53 -9.63 0.18 25.89
N GLY A 54 -9.11 0.76 24.81
CA GLY A 54 -9.93 1.49 23.84
C GLY A 54 -9.18 1.93 22.57
N TYR A 55 -9.97 2.22 21.54
CA TYR A 55 -9.48 2.81 20.29
C TYR A 55 -9.22 4.31 20.43
N ILE A 56 -8.16 4.78 19.77
CA ILE A 56 -7.77 6.18 19.68
C ILE A 56 -8.19 6.70 18.30
N TRP A 57 -9.28 7.45 18.26
CA TRP A 57 -9.94 7.95 17.04
C TRP A 57 -9.21 9.13 16.40
N ILE A 58 -7.96 8.93 15.97
CA ILE A 58 -7.12 9.98 15.37
C ILE A 58 -7.62 10.48 14.01
N TRP A 59 -8.43 9.67 13.30
CA TRP A 59 -8.97 9.96 11.96
C TRP A 59 -10.45 10.34 11.97
N GLY A 60 -11.03 10.56 13.16
CA GLY A 60 -12.47 10.76 13.35
C GLY A 60 -13.19 9.50 13.85
N GLY A 61 -14.40 9.70 14.37
CA GLY A 61 -15.22 8.66 14.99
C GLY A 61 -15.33 8.76 16.53
N PRO A 62 -15.94 7.75 17.17
CA PRO A 62 -16.62 6.60 16.54
C PRO A 62 -17.84 7.05 15.72
N HIS A 63 -18.07 6.42 14.57
CA HIS A 63 -19.23 6.65 13.72
C HIS A 63 -20.30 5.57 13.90
N GLU A 64 -21.56 5.98 13.97
CA GLU A 64 -22.70 5.05 14.01
C GLU A 64 -23.24 4.80 12.60
N ALA A 65 -23.46 3.54 12.23
CA ALA A 65 -23.93 3.19 10.90
C ALA A 65 -25.27 3.85 10.54
N THR A 66 -26.18 3.99 11.51
CA THR A 66 -27.48 4.64 11.30
C THR A 66 -27.32 6.09 10.89
N GLU A 67 -26.49 6.85 11.61
CA GLU A 67 -26.30 8.29 11.40
C GLU A 67 -25.65 8.57 10.03
N GLU A 68 -24.61 7.82 9.69
CA GLU A 68 -23.88 8.00 8.43
C GLU A 68 -24.73 7.61 7.21
N ILE A 69 -25.47 6.51 7.29
CA ILE A 69 -26.39 6.10 6.22
C ILE A 69 -27.55 7.11 6.09
N GLU A 70 -28.06 7.65 7.19
CA GLU A 70 -29.10 8.70 7.14
C GLU A 70 -28.58 9.99 6.51
N ALA A 71 -27.36 10.41 6.86
CA ALA A 71 -26.74 11.61 6.31
C ALA A 71 -26.59 11.54 4.77
N GLU A 72 -26.27 10.36 4.24
CA GLU A 72 -26.15 10.17 2.79
C GLU A 72 -27.49 9.93 2.10
N PHE A 73 -28.34 9.04 2.62
CA PHE A 73 -29.53 8.54 1.91
C PHE A 73 -30.87 9.09 2.40
N GLY A 74 -30.92 9.82 3.52
CA GLY A 74 -32.17 10.27 4.16
C GLY A 74 -33.10 11.12 3.29
N GLU A 75 -32.58 11.75 2.22
CA GLU A 75 -33.39 12.50 1.26
C GLU A 75 -34.12 11.62 0.21
N VAL A 76 -33.67 10.37 0.04
CA VAL A 76 -34.14 9.46 -1.02
C VAL A 76 -34.73 8.15 -0.51
N VAL A 77 -34.52 7.84 0.75
CA VAL A 77 -34.97 6.60 1.38
C VAL A 77 -35.64 6.88 2.73
N ASP A 78 -36.55 6.01 3.14
CA ASP A 78 -37.21 6.08 4.44
C ASP A 78 -36.34 5.49 5.56
N PHE A 79 -36.57 5.98 6.79
CA PHE A 79 -35.84 5.57 7.99
C PHE A 79 -35.95 4.06 8.28
N GLU A 80 -37.04 3.39 7.88
CA GLU A 80 -37.18 1.94 8.05
C GLU A 80 -36.16 1.16 7.21
N LEU A 81 -35.89 1.60 5.98
CA LEU A 81 -34.86 1.02 5.13
C LEU A 81 -33.44 1.36 5.59
N ILE A 82 -33.22 2.56 6.15
CA ILE A 82 -31.94 2.93 6.78
C ILE A 82 -31.64 1.99 7.93
N GLY A 83 -32.60 1.81 8.84
CA GLY A 83 -32.45 0.89 9.97
C GLY A 83 -32.13 -0.54 9.53
N LYS A 84 -32.76 -1.04 8.45
CA LYS A 84 -32.45 -2.36 7.88
C LYS A 84 -31.04 -2.47 7.30
N ALA A 85 -30.50 -1.39 6.75
CA ALA A 85 -29.11 -1.37 6.29
C ALA A 85 -28.14 -1.32 7.47
N ALA A 86 -28.40 -0.45 8.46
CA ALA A 86 -27.60 -0.38 9.68
C ALA A 86 -27.59 -1.72 10.45
N GLU A 87 -28.74 -2.39 10.58
CA GLU A 87 -28.84 -3.73 11.18
C GLU A 87 -27.97 -4.76 10.45
N LYS A 88 -27.84 -4.67 9.13
CA LYS A 88 -26.97 -5.55 8.35
C LYS A 88 -25.50 -5.23 8.52
N VAL A 89 -25.14 -3.95 8.52
CA VAL A 89 -23.77 -3.48 8.74
C VAL A 89 -23.28 -3.95 10.11
N GLN A 90 -24.12 -3.84 11.14
CA GLN A 90 -23.76 -4.13 12.54
C GLN A 90 -24.13 -5.56 12.96
N ALA A 91 -24.33 -6.48 11.99
CA ALA A 91 -24.81 -7.84 12.26
C ALA A 91 -23.78 -8.70 13.02
N ASP A 92 -22.51 -8.33 12.96
CA ASP A 92 -21.38 -8.94 13.69
C ASP A 92 -21.23 -8.41 15.13
N GLY A 93 -22.01 -7.40 15.51
CA GLY A 93 -21.95 -6.76 16.82
C GLY A 93 -20.98 -5.59 16.91
N LEU A 94 -20.44 -5.11 15.79
CA LEU A 94 -19.66 -3.87 15.71
C LEU A 94 -20.59 -2.66 15.54
N PHE A 95 -20.45 -1.68 16.43
CA PHE A 95 -21.27 -0.46 16.45
C PHE A 95 -20.47 0.82 16.24
N ASP A 96 -19.18 0.79 16.59
CA ASP A 96 -18.28 1.94 16.51
C ASP A 96 -17.38 1.78 15.29
N TRP A 97 -17.59 2.62 14.27
CA TRP A 97 -16.89 2.49 12.99
C TRP A 97 -15.86 3.59 12.80
N ALA A 98 -14.74 3.24 12.17
CA ALA A 98 -13.72 4.17 11.73
C ALA A 98 -13.95 4.57 10.27
N PRO A 99 -13.65 5.81 9.87
CA PRO A 99 -13.68 6.19 8.46
C PRO A 99 -12.56 5.48 7.69
N ARG A 100 -12.86 5.03 6.46
CA ARG A 100 -11.84 4.57 5.52
C ARG A 100 -11.00 5.73 5.00
N PRO A 101 -9.72 5.49 4.75
CA PRO A 101 -8.84 6.49 4.15
C PRO A 101 -9.32 6.81 2.73
N LYS A 102 -9.27 8.08 2.38
CA LYS A 102 -9.38 8.57 1.00
C LYS A 102 -7.99 8.93 0.47
N PRO A 103 -7.77 8.88 -0.84
CA PRO A 103 -6.57 9.45 -1.46
C PRO A 103 -6.40 10.92 -1.02
N GLY A 104 -5.30 11.21 -0.34
CA GLY A 104 -5.00 12.52 0.26
C GLY A 104 -5.39 12.71 1.74
N ASP A 105 -5.99 11.73 2.42
CA ASP A 105 -6.15 11.76 3.89
C ASP A 105 -4.82 11.52 4.61
N TYR A 106 -3.90 10.84 3.92
CA TYR A 106 -2.49 10.90 4.21
C TYR A 106 -1.96 12.16 3.55
N ASP A 107 -1.26 12.99 4.30
CA ASP A 107 -0.32 13.93 3.70
C ASP A 107 0.59 13.09 2.78
N GLU A 108 0.33 13.15 1.47
CA GLU A 108 1.30 12.73 0.44
C GLU A 108 2.53 13.64 0.48
N ASP A 109 2.44 14.75 1.20
CA ASP A 109 3.59 15.45 1.71
C ASP A 109 4.22 14.59 2.82
N PRO A 110 5.46 14.09 2.63
CA PRO A 110 6.20 13.49 3.73
C PRO A 110 6.18 14.49 4.89
N PRO A 111 6.02 14.02 6.14
CA PRO A 111 5.77 14.89 7.29
C PRO A 111 6.71 16.09 7.21
N GLU A 112 6.18 17.32 7.22
CA GLU A 112 6.98 18.55 7.16
C GLU A 112 7.92 18.58 8.38
N GLY A 113 9.10 17.99 8.24
CA GLY A 113 10.01 17.66 9.33
C GLY A 113 10.84 16.38 9.13
N GLU A 114 10.39 15.42 8.32
CA GLU A 114 11.24 14.34 7.78
C GLU A 114 11.50 14.62 6.31
N ALA A 115 12.25 15.69 6.06
CA ALA A 115 12.88 15.92 4.78
C ALA A 115 13.66 14.66 4.34
N ASP A 116 13.93 14.58 3.05
CA ASP A 116 14.78 13.59 2.37
C ASP A 116 16.22 13.47 2.96
N GLU A 117 16.39 13.24 4.26
CA GLU A 117 17.67 13.39 4.97
C GLU A 117 18.51 12.11 5.02
N ASP A 118 17.95 10.91 4.75
CA ASP A 118 18.68 9.65 4.94
C ASP A 118 18.87 8.76 3.70
N LEU A 119 18.24 9.08 2.56
CA LEU A 119 18.46 8.30 1.32
C LEU A 119 19.59 8.95 0.50
N ASP A 120 20.80 8.40 0.61
CA ASP A 120 21.95 8.82 -0.22
C ASP A 120 21.82 8.28 -1.66
N ILE A 121 20.85 8.84 -2.40
CA ILE A 121 20.58 8.55 -3.81
C ILE A 121 21.17 9.62 -4.75
N ALA A 122 22.05 10.48 -4.23
CA ALA A 122 22.72 11.50 -5.02
C ALA A 122 23.55 10.84 -6.14
N PRO A 123 23.43 11.32 -7.40
CA PRO A 123 24.19 10.78 -8.50
C PRO A 123 25.69 10.95 -8.25
N THR A 124 26.48 9.96 -8.67
CA THR A 124 27.93 10.09 -8.63
C THR A 124 28.38 11.04 -9.75
N PRO A 125 29.06 12.15 -9.43
CA PRO A 125 29.41 13.15 -10.43
C PRO A 125 30.49 12.65 -11.39
N ASN A 126 30.41 13.07 -12.65
CA ASN A 126 31.41 12.82 -13.71
C ASN A 126 31.62 11.35 -14.11
N VAL A 127 30.60 10.50 -13.97
CA VAL A 127 30.65 9.13 -14.50
C VAL A 127 30.29 9.14 -15.98
N PRO A 128 31.11 8.57 -16.88
CA PRO A 128 30.77 8.43 -18.29
C PRO A 128 29.53 7.56 -18.50
N GLU A 129 28.68 7.93 -19.48
CA GLU A 129 27.41 7.23 -19.75
C GLU A 129 27.55 5.71 -19.93
N PRO A 130 28.54 5.19 -20.68
CA PRO A 130 28.69 3.73 -20.83
C PRO A 130 29.04 3.02 -19.52
N GLU A 131 29.78 3.69 -18.63
CA GLU A 131 30.14 3.16 -17.32
C GLU A 131 28.94 3.20 -16.37
N ALA A 132 28.20 4.31 -16.35
CA ALA A 132 26.98 4.45 -15.54
C ALA A 132 25.91 3.43 -15.96
N ARG A 133 25.74 3.22 -17.27
CA ARG A 133 24.84 2.20 -17.83
C ARG A 133 25.23 0.79 -17.40
N ALA A 134 26.52 0.45 -17.44
CA ALA A 134 27.00 -0.86 -17.01
C ALA A 134 26.79 -1.08 -15.50
N ASP A 135 26.98 -0.04 -14.69
CA ASP A 135 26.74 -0.07 -13.24
C ASP A 135 25.25 -0.28 -12.90
N VAL A 136 24.33 0.34 -13.66
CA VAL A 136 22.89 0.08 -13.55
C VAL A 136 22.59 -1.40 -13.79
N LEU A 137 23.08 -1.97 -14.91
CA LEU A 137 22.86 -3.37 -15.24
C LEU A 137 23.35 -4.34 -14.15
N GLN A 138 24.52 -4.05 -13.56
CA GLN A 138 25.07 -4.87 -12.48
C GLN A 138 24.19 -4.81 -11.21
N ARG A 139 23.71 -3.62 -10.85
CA ARG A 139 22.93 -3.43 -9.61
C ARG A 139 21.51 -3.94 -9.73
N ILE A 140 20.86 -3.79 -10.89
CA ILE A 140 19.53 -4.36 -11.10
C ILE A 140 19.58 -5.90 -11.11
N GLU A 141 20.65 -6.52 -11.59
CA GLU A 141 20.82 -7.98 -11.51
C GLU A 141 20.96 -8.46 -10.07
N ALA A 142 21.76 -7.76 -9.25
CA ALA A 142 21.89 -8.06 -7.83
C ALA A 142 20.56 -7.92 -7.08
N LEU A 143 19.79 -6.87 -7.38
CA LEU A 143 18.46 -6.65 -6.81
C LEU A 143 17.47 -7.74 -7.27
N GLU A 144 17.45 -8.08 -8.56
CA GLU A 144 16.57 -9.12 -9.12
C GLU A 144 16.81 -10.48 -8.45
N GLN A 145 18.07 -10.86 -8.22
CA GLN A 145 18.40 -12.10 -7.50
C GLN A 145 17.91 -12.06 -6.05
N LEU A 146 17.98 -10.90 -5.40
CA LEU A 146 17.55 -10.72 -4.03
C LEU A 146 16.01 -10.80 -3.88
N ILE A 147 15.26 -10.19 -4.80
CA ILE A 147 13.79 -10.13 -4.75
C ILE A 147 13.11 -11.33 -5.43
N ARG A 148 13.82 -12.14 -6.21
CA ARG A 148 13.30 -13.35 -6.85
C ARG A 148 12.45 -14.24 -5.92
N PRO A 149 12.92 -14.63 -4.71
CA PRO A 149 12.10 -15.45 -3.81
C PRO A 149 10.82 -14.75 -3.31
N LEU A 150 10.76 -13.41 -3.37
CA LEU A 150 9.60 -12.63 -2.94
C LEU A 150 8.46 -12.67 -3.97
N VAL A 151 8.83 -12.81 -5.24
CA VAL A 151 7.89 -12.78 -6.37
C VAL A 151 7.52 -14.18 -6.84
N GLU A 152 8.46 -15.14 -6.77
CA GLU A 152 8.20 -16.53 -7.10
C GLU A 152 7.30 -17.20 -6.05
N GLU A 153 6.18 -17.78 -6.51
CA GLU A 153 5.25 -18.56 -5.70
C GLU A 153 5.94 -19.83 -5.20
N HIS A 154 6.65 -19.75 -4.06
CA HIS A 154 6.90 -20.93 -3.28
C HIS A 154 5.58 -21.32 -2.64
N SER A 155 4.88 -22.30 -3.24
CA SER A 155 3.98 -23.15 -2.49
C SER A 155 4.69 -23.49 -1.18
N PRO A 156 4.05 -23.33 0.00
CA PRO A 156 4.64 -23.83 1.22
C PRO A 156 5.05 -25.29 0.95
N PRO A 157 6.24 -25.73 1.42
CA PRO A 157 6.72 -27.07 1.16
C PRO A 157 5.58 -28.05 1.45
N GLU A 158 5.26 -28.92 0.47
CA GLU A 158 4.15 -29.87 0.57
C GLU A 158 4.10 -30.43 1.99
N ILE A 159 3.07 -30.04 2.74
CA ILE A 159 2.92 -30.47 4.13
C ILE A 159 2.77 -31.99 4.07
N LEU A 160 3.81 -32.71 4.46
CA LEU A 160 3.74 -34.15 4.68
C LEU A 160 2.52 -34.41 5.57
N PRO A 161 1.57 -35.28 5.15
CA PRO A 161 0.34 -35.49 5.88
C PRO A 161 0.68 -36.07 7.26
N GLY A 162 0.56 -35.25 8.32
CA GLY A 162 0.68 -35.72 9.70
C GLY A 162 1.53 -34.92 10.68
N ILE A 163 2.05 -33.74 10.36
CA ILE A 163 2.68 -32.86 11.38
C ILE A 163 1.75 -31.69 11.69
N GLY A 164 1.57 -31.44 13.00
CA GLY A 164 0.47 -30.68 13.59
C GLY A 164 0.21 -29.28 13.02
N HIS A 165 -1.08 -28.92 13.08
CA HIS A 165 -1.65 -27.60 12.86
C HIS A 165 -1.10 -26.57 13.86
N ASN A 166 0.19 -26.20 13.74
CA ASN A 166 0.68 -24.99 14.38
C ASN A 166 0.57 -23.84 13.37
N GLN A 167 -0.67 -23.55 13.00
CA GLN A 167 -1.00 -22.30 12.33
C GLN A 167 -0.98 -21.25 13.45
N PRO A 168 0.01 -20.35 13.48
CA PRO A 168 0.09 -19.37 14.56
C PRO A 168 -1.21 -18.54 14.57
N PRO A 169 -1.66 -18.09 15.75
CA PRO A 169 -2.82 -17.21 15.86
C PRO A 169 -2.73 -16.02 14.89
N PRO A 170 -3.85 -15.47 14.38
CA PRO A 170 -3.88 -14.31 13.49
C PRO A 170 -3.15 -13.08 14.06
N GLU A 171 -2.98 -13.04 15.38
CA GLU A 171 -2.16 -12.09 16.15
C GLU A 171 -0.66 -12.08 15.73
N PHE A 172 -0.21 -13.08 14.97
CA PHE A 172 1.14 -13.20 14.43
C PHE A 172 1.18 -13.14 12.90
N ALA A 173 0.12 -12.65 12.25
CA ALA A 173 0.17 -12.31 10.84
C ALA A 173 1.33 -11.32 10.63
N ILE A 174 2.32 -11.74 9.85
CA ILE A 174 3.52 -10.94 9.63
C ILE A 174 3.09 -9.79 8.72
N GLU A 175 2.98 -8.59 9.27
CA GLU A 175 2.71 -7.39 8.49
C GLU A 175 3.79 -7.22 7.44
N GLU A 176 3.37 -7.35 6.17
CA GLU A 176 4.25 -7.25 5.02
C GLU A 176 4.47 -5.76 4.69
N ALA A 177 5.72 -5.30 4.72
CA ALA A 177 6.07 -3.90 4.43
C ALA A 177 5.68 -3.44 3.02
N VAL A 178 5.75 -4.37 2.07
CA VAL A 178 5.54 -4.16 0.64
C VAL A 178 4.80 -5.39 0.14
N SER A 179 3.70 -5.16 -0.57
CA SER A 179 2.88 -6.21 -1.14
C SER A 179 3.60 -6.94 -2.26
N ARG A 180 3.16 -8.18 -2.54
CA ARG A 180 3.67 -8.95 -3.69
C ARG A 180 3.48 -8.25 -5.03
N GLU A 181 2.43 -7.46 -5.18
CA GLU A 181 2.18 -6.72 -6.42
C GLU A 181 3.21 -5.60 -6.60
N GLU A 182 3.55 -4.88 -5.54
CA GLU A 182 4.62 -3.88 -5.58
C GLU A 182 5.99 -4.52 -5.88
N TRP A 183 6.26 -5.73 -5.39
CA TRP A 183 7.48 -6.47 -5.78
C TRP A 183 7.48 -6.87 -7.26
N ARG A 184 6.31 -7.16 -7.85
CA ARG A 184 6.20 -7.38 -9.30
C ARG A 184 6.43 -6.10 -10.08
N GLU A 185 5.98 -4.95 -9.58
CA GLU A 185 6.30 -3.66 -10.19
C GLU A 185 7.81 -3.38 -10.21
N VAL A 186 8.54 -3.75 -9.15
CA VAL A 186 10.02 -3.68 -9.14
C VAL A 186 10.62 -4.58 -10.21
N GLN A 187 10.14 -5.81 -10.38
CA GLN A 187 10.61 -6.69 -11.46
C GLN A 187 10.32 -6.12 -12.85
N ALA A 188 9.13 -5.57 -13.07
CA ALA A 188 8.78 -4.91 -14.33
C ALA A 188 9.72 -3.72 -14.62
N ALA A 189 10.01 -2.88 -13.60
CA ALA A 189 10.97 -1.78 -13.74
C ALA A 189 12.39 -2.25 -14.07
N ILE A 190 12.83 -3.38 -13.50
CA ILE A 190 14.13 -4.01 -13.84
C ILE A 190 14.16 -4.44 -15.32
N GLU A 191 13.09 -5.07 -15.81
CA GLU A 191 12.99 -5.49 -17.21
C GLU A 191 12.99 -4.28 -18.16
N GLU A 192 12.24 -3.22 -17.84
CA GLU A 192 12.21 -1.98 -18.62
C GLU A 192 13.59 -1.33 -18.67
N LEU A 193 14.28 -1.17 -17.53
CA LEU A 193 15.62 -0.59 -17.51
C LEU A 193 16.65 -1.43 -18.25
N ARG A 194 16.55 -2.76 -18.16
CA ARG A 194 17.40 -3.67 -18.94
C ARG A 194 17.16 -3.47 -20.44
N ALA A 195 15.91 -3.29 -20.86
CA ALA A 195 15.58 -3.00 -22.26
C ALA A 195 16.14 -1.64 -22.69
N GLU A 196 15.94 -0.57 -21.90
CA GLU A 196 16.47 0.77 -22.19
C GLU A 196 18.00 0.77 -22.27
N ALA A 197 18.68 0.05 -21.38
CA ALA A 197 20.14 -0.05 -21.39
C ALA A 197 20.70 -0.71 -22.66
N THR A 198 19.91 -1.47 -23.42
CA THR A 198 20.33 -2.03 -24.71
C THR A 198 20.14 -1.07 -25.89
N LYS A 199 19.33 -0.02 -25.74
CA LYS A 199 19.10 0.96 -26.82
C LYS A 199 20.34 1.84 -27.00
N PRO A 200 20.73 2.18 -28.24
CA PRO A 200 21.79 3.18 -28.46
C PRO A 200 21.41 4.54 -27.89
N GLU A 201 20.12 4.88 -27.93
CA GLU A 201 19.51 6.08 -27.35
C GLU A 201 18.39 5.65 -26.39
N PRO A 202 18.64 5.60 -25.07
CA PRO A 202 17.63 5.29 -24.07
C PRO A 202 16.61 6.42 -23.91
N GLU A 203 15.37 6.06 -23.56
CA GLU A 203 14.29 7.04 -23.32
C GLU A 203 14.31 7.52 -21.87
N LEU A 204 14.64 8.80 -21.66
CA LEU A 204 14.78 9.40 -20.32
C LEU A 204 13.54 9.19 -19.44
N GLU A 205 12.34 9.41 -19.98
CA GLU A 205 11.08 9.25 -19.24
C GLU A 205 10.86 7.82 -18.72
N VAL A 206 11.33 6.81 -19.46
CA VAL A 206 11.24 5.40 -19.05
C VAL A 206 12.25 5.12 -17.93
N VAL A 207 13.47 5.64 -18.05
CA VAL A 207 14.52 5.48 -17.04
C VAL A 207 14.13 6.18 -15.72
N GLU A 208 13.58 7.38 -15.78
CA GLU A 208 13.06 8.12 -14.61
C GLU A 208 11.87 7.40 -13.96
N ARG A 209 10.96 6.84 -14.76
CA ARG A 209 9.85 6.03 -14.23
C ARG A 209 10.37 4.82 -13.45
N GLY A 210 11.34 4.11 -14.01
CA GLY A 210 12.00 2.99 -13.31
C GLY A 210 12.65 3.42 -12.00
N GLN A 211 13.33 4.57 -11.99
CA GLN A 211 13.90 5.15 -10.77
C GLN A 211 12.86 5.39 -9.68
N ASN A 212 11.72 6.00 -10.04
CA ASN A 212 10.66 6.33 -9.11
C ASN A 212 10.05 5.09 -8.43
N VAL A 213 9.95 3.98 -9.17
CA VAL A 213 9.50 2.69 -8.60
C VAL A 213 10.44 2.23 -7.49
N PHE A 214 11.76 2.23 -7.72
CA PHE A 214 12.72 1.81 -6.67
C PHE A 214 12.71 2.75 -5.47
N VAL A 215 12.66 4.06 -5.68
CA VAL A 215 12.64 5.04 -4.59
C VAL A 215 11.38 4.88 -3.75
N ARG A 216 10.21 4.66 -4.36
CA ARG A 216 8.96 4.42 -3.64
C ARG A 216 9.04 3.16 -2.78
N VAL A 217 9.52 2.04 -3.34
CA VAL A 217 9.66 0.79 -2.60
C VAL A 217 10.72 0.91 -1.50
N LEU A 218 11.83 1.61 -1.75
CA LEU A 218 12.85 1.93 -0.75
C LEU A 218 12.27 2.68 0.44
N ARG A 219 11.41 3.69 0.19
CA ARG A 219 10.72 4.42 1.26
C ARG A 219 9.77 3.53 2.05
N ALA A 220 9.00 2.67 1.38
CA ALA A 220 8.09 1.75 2.04
C ALA A 220 8.84 0.75 2.95
N VAL A 221 9.89 0.08 2.44
CA VAL A 221 10.70 -0.86 3.22
C VAL A 221 11.44 -0.14 4.35
N GLY A 222 11.99 1.06 4.09
CA GLY A 222 12.72 1.85 5.07
C GLY A 222 11.84 2.37 6.21
N GLY A 223 10.67 2.91 5.89
CA GLY A 223 9.68 3.38 6.87
C GLY A 223 9.23 2.25 7.78
N TRP A 224 8.82 1.12 7.19
CA TRP A 224 8.44 -0.07 7.95
C TRP A 224 9.56 -0.57 8.88
N ALA A 225 10.81 -0.62 8.41
CA ALA A 225 11.93 -1.06 9.23
C ALA A 225 12.19 -0.11 10.42
N ARG A 226 12.00 1.20 10.22
CA ARG A 226 12.10 2.21 11.27
C ARG A 226 10.97 2.09 12.29
N ASP A 227 9.73 1.90 11.83
CA ASP A 227 8.56 1.72 12.69
C ASP A 227 8.71 0.49 13.58
N ARG A 228 9.29 -0.59 13.04
CA ARG A 228 9.60 -1.80 13.80
C ARG A 228 10.61 -1.55 14.93
N ILE A 229 11.66 -0.78 14.66
CA ILE A 229 12.67 -0.39 15.65
C ILE A 229 12.04 0.48 16.74
N ASN A 230 11.23 1.47 16.34
CA ASN A 230 10.53 2.38 17.25
C ASN A 230 9.51 1.65 18.14
N ALA A 231 8.86 0.60 17.62
CA ALA A 231 7.95 -0.27 18.37
C ALA A 231 8.64 -1.16 19.42
N GLY A 232 9.98 -1.11 19.55
CA GLY A 232 10.72 -1.84 20.58
C GLY A 232 10.74 -3.36 20.39
N ILE A 233 10.41 -3.84 19.18
CA ILE A 233 10.52 -5.24 18.83
C ILE A 233 11.88 -5.46 18.20
N ASP A 234 12.65 -6.41 18.75
CA ASP A 234 14.00 -6.74 18.26
C ASP A 234 13.95 -6.96 16.73
N ALA A 235 14.50 -5.99 16.00
CA ALA A 235 14.59 -5.99 14.54
C ALA A 235 15.43 -7.17 13.99
N GLY A 236 15.97 -8.02 14.87
CA GLY A 236 16.78 -9.19 14.54
C GLY A 236 15.99 -10.49 14.28
N GLY A 237 14.65 -10.49 14.30
CA GLY A 237 13.89 -11.73 14.12
C GLY A 237 12.71 -11.67 13.16
N ALA A 238 11.98 -10.56 13.13
CA ALA A 238 10.66 -10.52 12.48
C ALA A 238 10.70 -10.13 11.00
N VAL A 239 11.88 -9.83 10.45
CA VAL A 239 11.94 -8.90 9.32
C VAL A 239 11.16 -9.39 8.11
N LEU A 240 11.32 -10.64 7.73
CA LEU A 240 10.77 -11.20 6.50
C LEU A 240 10.50 -12.70 6.74
N ILE A 241 9.99 -13.09 7.92
CA ILE A 241 9.65 -14.50 8.19
C ILE A 241 8.56 -14.99 7.20
N GLY A 242 7.68 -14.12 6.73
CA GLY A 242 6.66 -14.44 5.71
C GLY A 242 7.22 -14.60 4.29
N TYR A 243 8.46 -14.14 4.08
CA TYR A 243 9.09 -13.97 2.76
C TYR A 243 10.46 -14.69 2.61
N GLY A 244 11.01 -15.25 3.68
CA GLY A 244 12.26 -16.03 3.67
C GLY A 244 13.57 -15.23 3.57
N LEU A 245 13.53 -13.89 3.67
CA LEU A 245 14.73 -13.05 3.67
C LEU A 245 15.20 -12.75 5.11
N ALA A 246 16.50 -12.78 5.34
CA ALA A 246 17.06 -12.75 6.70
C ALA A 246 17.37 -11.33 7.24
N ASP A 247 17.38 -10.29 6.39
CA ASP A 247 17.89 -8.96 6.77
C ASP A 247 17.29 -7.82 5.89
N PRO A 248 16.58 -6.82 6.46
CA PRO A 248 15.94 -5.76 5.68
C PRO A 248 16.97 -4.76 5.19
N GLN A 249 18.10 -4.63 5.90
CA GLN A 249 19.17 -3.72 5.53
C GLN A 249 19.82 -4.14 4.22
N THR A 250 19.85 -5.44 3.93
CA THR A 250 20.32 -5.96 2.63
C THR A 250 19.40 -5.50 1.48
N VAL A 251 18.07 -5.54 1.68
CA VAL A 251 17.09 -5.09 0.66
C VAL A 251 17.12 -3.57 0.51
N ILE A 252 17.12 -2.83 1.61
CA ILE A 252 17.26 -1.37 1.63
C ILE A 252 18.53 -0.95 0.91
N GLY A 253 19.68 -1.54 1.26
CA GLY A 253 20.96 -1.24 0.62
C GLY A 253 20.98 -1.55 -0.88
N ALA A 254 20.35 -2.65 -1.31
CA ALA A 254 20.24 -2.99 -2.72
C ALA A 254 19.35 -1.99 -3.49
N LEU A 255 18.22 -1.59 -2.92
CA LEU A 255 17.32 -0.59 -3.52
C LEU A 255 17.98 0.79 -3.60
N THR A 256 18.64 1.26 -2.53
CA THR A 256 19.40 2.52 -2.54
C THR A 256 20.49 2.49 -3.61
N SER A 257 21.23 1.39 -3.68
CA SER A 257 22.30 1.18 -4.67
C SER A 257 21.78 1.30 -6.11
N VAL A 258 20.65 0.66 -6.44
CA VAL A 258 20.01 0.76 -7.76
C VAL A 258 19.50 2.18 -8.03
N ALA A 259 18.80 2.80 -7.08
CA ALA A 259 18.27 4.14 -7.27
C ALA A 259 19.40 5.18 -7.51
N GLN A 260 20.53 5.03 -6.83
CA GLN A 260 21.72 5.87 -7.00
C GLN A 260 22.40 5.65 -8.36
N SER A 261 22.52 4.41 -8.82
CA SER A 261 23.13 4.13 -10.14
C SER A 261 22.25 4.61 -11.28
N VAL A 262 20.93 4.48 -11.16
CA VAL A 262 19.99 5.03 -12.14
C VAL A 262 20.07 6.57 -12.15
N ALA A 263 20.16 7.22 -10.98
CA ALA A 263 20.39 8.68 -10.90
C ALA A 263 21.68 9.08 -11.63
N THR A 264 22.74 8.31 -11.40
CA THR A 264 24.05 8.52 -12.04
C THR A 264 23.95 8.35 -13.55
N TRP A 265 23.24 7.32 -14.03
CA TRP A 265 23.01 7.12 -15.45
C TRP A 265 22.21 8.26 -16.08
N ILE A 266 21.11 8.70 -15.45
CA ILE A 266 20.34 9.87 -15.86
C ILE A 266 21.24 11.11 -15.98
N SER A 267 22.07 11.39 -14.98
CA SER A 267 22.97 12.55 -14.99
C SER A 267 24.05 12.50 -16.08
N SER A 268 24.40 11.30 -16.54
CA SER A 268 25.44 11.06 -17.55
C SER A 268 24.91 11.08 -18.99
N MET A 269 23.59 10.99 -19.18
CA MET A 269 22.97 10.98 -20.50
C MET A 269 23.10 12.35 -21.22
N PRO A 270 23.30 12.36 -22.54
CA PRO A 270 23.31 13.59 -23.31
C PRO A 270 21.90 14.18 -23.37
N TRP A 271 21.71 15.35 -22.76
CA TRP A 271 20.45 16.10 -22.83
C TRP A 271 20.17 16.54 -24.28
N PRO A 272 18.98 16.28 -24.83
CA PRO A 272 18.59 16.85 -26.11
C PRO A 272 18.45 18.38 -25.92
N PHE A 273 19.35 19.14 -26.55
CA PHE A 273 19.19 20.59 -26.72
C PHE A 273 18.40 20.91 -27.99
#